data_AF-A0AAI9L9P8-F1
#
_entry.id   AF-A0AAI9L9P8-F1
#
_cell.length_a   1.000
_cell.length_b   1.000
_cell.length_c   1.000
_cell.angle_alpha   90.00
_cell.angle_beta   90.00
_cell.angle_gamma   90.00
#
_symmetry.space_group_name_H-M   'P 1'
#
loop_
_entity.id
_entity.type
_entity.pdbx_description
1 polymer ?
#
loop_
_entity_poly.entity_id
_entity_poly.type
_entity_poly.pdbx_seq_one_letter_code
_entity_poly.pdbx_strand_id
1 'polypeptide(L)'
;MSAIPAGSRHLRTLTQVGGLLAVWFAADSLTRAFGWSMSPGVLGLLAVLVLLLSGRLQVGWVKDGANWMLGELVLFFIPCVVAVINYMPLFRREGVQLVIAVTAGTVLVMAATALAVHAGCRLEARLVRARSNGEQ
;
A
#
# COMPACT_ATOMS: atom_id res chain seq x y z
N MET A 1 -34.67 -12.66 -15.67
CA MET A 1 -35.27 -12.34 -14.35
C MET A 1 -34.96 -13.49 -13.39
N SER A 2 -33.95 -13.33 -12.55
CA SER A 2 -33.76 -14.14 -11.34
C SER A 2 -33.37 -13.19 -10.23
N ALA A 3 -34.29 -13.01 -9.28
CA ALA A 3 -34.14 -12.13 -8.15
C ALA A 3 -33.07 -12.71 -7.20
N ILE A 4 -31.90 -12.07 -7.12
CA ILE A 4 -30.84 -12.43 -6.18
C ILE A 4 -30.98 -11.51 -4.96
N PRO A 5 -31.15 -12.07 -3.74
CA PRO A 5 -31.46 -11.30 -2.53
C PRO A 5 -30.31 -10.36 -2.14
N ALA A 6 -30.68 -9.11 -1.84
CA ALA A 6 -29.81 -7.98 -1.55
C ALA A 6 -28.94 -8.11 -0.27
N GLY A 7 -29.15 -9.15 0.55
CA GLY A 7 -28.42 -9.38 1.82
C GLY A 7 -27.02 -10.00 1.68
N SER A 8 -26.64 -10.50 0.50
CA SER A 8 -25.38 -11.23 0.27
C SER A 8 -24.15 -10.34 0.04
N ARG A 9 -24.33 -9.02 -0.16
CA ARG A 9 -23.20 -8.08 -0.37
C ARG A 9 -22.41 -7.89 0.92
N HIS A 10 -23.07 -7.63 2.05
CA HIS A 10 -22.41 -7.38 3.34
C HIS A 10 -21.60 -8.59 3.83
N LEU A 11 -22.09 -9.81 3.63
CA LEU A 11 -21.37 -11.03 4.05
C LEU A 11 -20.09 -11.25 3.22
N ARG A 12 -20.11 -10.82 1.96
CA ARG A 12 -18.98 -10.85 1.02
C ARG A 12 -17.97 -9.73 1.34
N THR A 13 -18.44 -8.55 1.77
CA THR A 13 -17.58 -7.50 2.32
C THR A 13 -16.97 -7.91 3.66
N LEU A 14 -17.69 -8.65 4.50
CA LEU A 14 -17.17 -9.13 5.79
C LEU A 14 -16.09 -10.20 5.60
N THR A 15 -16.27 -11.11 4.64
CA THR A 15 -15.23 -12.07 4.25
C THR A 15 -14.06 -11.40 3.51
N GLN A 16 -14.30 -10.32 2.75
CA GLN A 16 -13.26 -9.45 2.19
C GLN A 16 -12.38 -8.84 3.27
N VAL A 17 -13.02 -8.20 4.24
CA VAL A 17 -12.35 -7.54 5.36
C VAL A 17 -11.65 -8.57 6.24
N GLY A 18 -12.25 -9.75 6.45
CA GLY A 18 -11.63 -10.88 7.15
C GLY A 18 -10.38 -11.42 6.43
N GLY A 19 -10.41 -11.53 5.10
CA GLY A 19 -9.24 -11.92 4.31
C GLY A 19 -8.12 -10.87 4.35
N LEU A 20 -8.48 -9.59 4.28
CA LEU A 20 -7.54 -8.48 4.40
C LEU A 20 -6.92 -8.41 5.81
N LEU A 21 -7.73 -8.66 6.84
CA LEU A 21 -7.29 -8.78 8.24
C LEU A 21 -6.39 -9.99 8.46
N ALA A 22 -6.66 -11.14 7.85
CA ALA A 22 -5.79 -12.30 7.95
C ALA A 22 -4.41 -12.05 7.32
N VAL A 23 -4.39 -11.35 6.18
CA VAL A 23 -3.15 -10.88 5.54
C VAL A 23 -2.42 -9.87 6.42
N TRP A 24 -3.15 -8.91 6.99
CA TRP A 24 -2.61 -7.92 7.91
C TRP A 24 -2.04 -8.58 9.17
N PHE A 25 -2.71 -9.61 9.70
CA PHE A 25 -2.27 -10.36 10.88
C PHE A 25 -1.05 -11.24 10.59
N ALA A 26 -0.97 -11.83 9.41
CA ALA A 26 0.23 -12.56 8.96
C ALA A 26 1.41 -11.61 8.77
N ALA A 27 1.16 -10.42 8.20
CA ALA A 27 2.17 -9.37 8.08
C ALA A 27 2.62 -8.83 9.45
N ASP A 28 1.69 -8.55 10.36
CA ASP A 28 1.96 -8.10 11.73
C ASP A 28 2.74 -9.15 12.53
N SER A 29 2.40 -10.44 12.37
CA SER A 29 3.13 -11.55 12.99
C SER A 29 4.57 -11.66 12.47
N LEU A 30 4.77 -11.46 11.16
CA LEU A 30 6.10 -11.44 10.56
C LEU A 30 6.91 -10.20 10.99
N THR A 31 6.22 -9.07 11.20
CA THR A 31 6.80 -7.81 11.70
C THR A 31 7.29 -7.95 13.13
N ARG A 32 6.45 -8.54 14.00
CA ARG A 32 6.78 -8.78 15.41
C ARG A 32 7.95 -9.75 15.55
N ALA A 33 8.07 -10.71 14.64
CA ALA A 33 9.23 -11.61 14.58
C ALA A 33 10.53 -10.88 14.16
N PHE A 34 10.42 -9.82 13.35
CA PHE A 34 11.58 -9.07 12.85
C PHE A 34 11.98 -7.85 13.69
N GLY A 35 11.16 -7.40 14.65
CA GLY A 35 11.53 -6.38 15.64
C GLY A 35 11.97 -5.02 15.08
N TRP A 36 11.63 -4.69 13.84
CA TRP A 36 12.12 -3.50 13.13
C TRP A 36 11.20 -2.30 13.37
N SER A 37 11.75 -1.14 13.77
CA SER A 37 11.03 0.13 14.04
C SER A 37 10.44 0.82 12.79
N MET A 38 9.96 0.06 11.82
CA MET A 38 9.35 0.59 10.60
C MET A 38 7.87 0.92 10.81
N SER A 39 7.39 1.96 10.10
CA SER A 39 5.98 2.37 10.15
C SER A 39 5.06 1.21 9.71
N PRO A 40 3.97 0.91 10.45
CA PRO A 40 3.02 -0.15 10.11
C PRO A 40 2.46 -0.04 8.68
N GLY A 41 2.33 1.19 8.15
CA GLY A 41 1.83 1.43 6.78
C GLY A 41 2.80 0.95 5.70
N VAL A 42 4.11 1.10 5.90
CA VAL A 42 5.13 0.63 4.94
C VAL A 42 5.16 -0.89 4.89
N LEU A 43 5.00 -1.55 6.04
CA LEU A 43 4.93 -3.02 6.08
C LEU A 43 3.64 -3.56 5.51
N GLY A 44 2.51 -2.91 5.77
CA GLY A 44 1.24 -3.26 5.13
C GLY A 44 1.35 -3.23 3.60
N LEU A 45 1.98 -2.18 3.05
CA LEU A 45 2.26 -2.07 1.62
C LEU A 45 3.14 -3.22 1.10
N LEU A 46 4.23 -3.51 1.80
CA LEU A 46 5.21 -4.53 1.40
C LEU A 46 4.60 -5.95 1.45
N ALA A 47 3.78 -6.23 2.46
CA ALA A 47 3.05 -7.49 2.57
C ALA A 47 2.04 -7.67 1.44
N VAL A 48 1.25 -6.63 1.12
CA VAL A 48 0.32 -6.67 -0.01
C VAL A 48 1.07 -6.86 -1.34
N LEU A 49 2.22 -6.21 -1.51
CA LEU A 49 3.07 -6.36 -2.69
C LEU A 49 3.56 -7.81 -2.87
N VAL A 50 4.07 -8.45 -1.82
CA VAL A 50 4.53 -9.84 -1.87
C VAL A 50 3.38 -10.80 -2.17
N LEU A 51 2.21 -10.54 -1.59
CA LEU A 51 1.03 -11.35 -1.79
C LEU A 51 0.46 -11.20 -3.21
N LEU A 52 0.57 -10.01 -3.78
CA LEU A 52 0.22 -9.73 -5.17
C LEU A 52 1.21 -10.40 -6.13
N LEU A 53 2.51 -10.35 -5.85
CA LEU A 53 3.54 -11.10 -6.58
C LEU A 53 3.30 -12.62 -6.54
N SER A 54 2.80 -13.14 -5.42
CA SER A 54 2.49 -14.56 -5.26
C SER A 54 1.25 -15.02 -6.05
N GLY A 55 0.56 -14.11 -6.75
CA GLY A 55 -0.56 -14.42 -7.65
C GLY A 55 -1.82 -14.95 -6.98
N ARG A 56 -1.85 -15.03 -5.64
CA ARG A 56 -2.97 -15.59 -4.86
C ARG A 56 -4.05 -14.57 -4.51
N LEU A 57 -3.81 -13.26 -4.71
CA LEU A 57 -4.75 -12.21 -4.34
C LEU A 57 -5.49 -11.64 -5.57
N GLN A 58 -6.81 -11.71 -5.57
CA GLN A 58 -7.63 -11.05 -6.59
C GLN A 58 -7.68 -9.53 -6.34
N VAL A 59 -7.03 -8.75 -7.22
CA VAL A 59 -6.97 -7.27 -7.19
C VAL A 59 -8.34 -6.60 -7.05
N GLY A 60 -9.39 -7.20 -7.60
CA GLY A 60 -10.76 -6.67 -7.51
C GLY A 60 -11.27 -6.48 -6.07
N TRP A 61 -10.87 -7.34 -5.13
CA TRP A 61 -11.37 -7.33 -3.75
C TRP A 61 -10.79 -6.19 -2.92
N VAL A 62 -9.51 -5.85 -3.11
CA VAL A 62 -8.85 -4.72 -2.45
C VAL A 62 -9.39 -3.39 -3.00
N LYS A 63 -9.70 -3.37 -4.29
CA LYS A 63 -10.13 -2.16 -5.01
C LYS A 63 -11.50 -1.66 -4.54
N ASP A 64 -12.45 -2.56 -4.26
CA ASP A 64 -13.76 -2.19 -3.71
C ASP A 64 -13.66 -1.62 -2.28
N GLY A 65 -12.86 -2.25 -1.42
CA GLY A 65 -12.65 -1.78 -0.04
C GLY A 65 -11.90 -0.45 0.02
N ALA A 66 -10.86 -0.28 -0.82
CA ALA A 66 -10.15 0.98 -0.95
C ALA A 66 -11.05 2.10 -1.45
N ASN A 67 -11.88 1.83 -2.48
CA ASN A 67 -12.79 2.83 -3.05
C ASN A 67 -13.83 3.32 -2.02
N TRP A 68 -14.27 2.45 -1.11
CA TRP A 68 -15.15 2.83 -0.01
C TRP A 68 -14.44 3.76 1.00
N MET A 69 -13.21 3.45 1.42
CA MET A 69 -12.42 4.35 2.28
C MET A 69 -12.06 5.67 1.59
N LEU A 70 -11.80 5.64 0.29
CA LEU A 70 -11.58 6.82 -0.55
C LEU A 70 -12.83 7.70 -0.65
N GLY A 71 -14.03 7.11 -0.63
CA GLY A 71 -15.29 7.86 -0.53
C GLY A 71 -15.42 8.61 0.80
N GLU A 72 -14.99 7.99 1.89
CA GLU A 72 -14.97 8.58 3.24
C GLU A 72 -13.67 9.36 3.54
N LEU A 73 -12.85 9.68 2.53
CA LEU A 73 -11.57 10.34 2.74
C LEU A 73 -11.74 11.74 3.38
N VAL A 74 -12.89 12.39 3.18
CA VAL A 74 -13.28 13.61 3.90
C VAL A 74 -13.40 13.37 5.40
N LEU A 75 -14.00 12.25 5.83
CA LEU A 75 -14.11 11.88 7.25
C LEU A 75 -12.73 11.66 7.87
N PHE A 76 -11.76 11.15 7.12
CA PHE A 76 -10.37 10.99 7.58
C PHE A 76 -9.59 12.32 7.57
N PHE A 77 -9.94 13.26 6.69
CA PHE A 77 -9.29 14.58 6.67
C PHE A 77 -9.62 15.43 7.90
N ILE A 78 -10.86 15.38 8.40
CA ILE A 78 -11.29 16.16 9.58
C ILE A 78 -10.37 15.90 10.79
N PRO A 79 -10.19 14.66 11.29
CA PRO A 79 -9.31 14.37 12.42
C PRO A 79 -7.84 14.63 12.09
N CYS A 80 -7.42 14.43 10.84
CA CYS A 80 -6.04 14.67 10.42
C CYS A 80 -5.69 16.18 10.49
N VAL A 81 -6.56 17.05 9.99
CA VAL A 81 -6.40 18.51 10.06
C VAL A 81 -6.46 18.99 11.50
N VAL A 82 -7.39 18.46 12.31
CA VAL A 82 -7.50 18.78 13.74
C VAL A 82 -6.24 18.39 14.51
N ALA A 83 -5.61 17.27 14.18
CA ALA A 83 -4.32 16.91 14.76
C ALA A 83 -3.24 17.94 14.39
N VAL A 84 -3.14 18.31 13.11
CA VAL A 84 -2.12 19.26 12.62
C VAL A 84 -2.23 20.64 13.30
N ILE A 85 -3.44 21.19 13.47
CA ILE A 85 -3.61 22.51 14.11
C ILE A 85 -3.18 22.51 15.58
N ASN A 86 -3.28 21.38 16.29
CA ASN A 86 -2.80 21.27 17.67
C ASN A 86 -1.26 21.32 17.76
N TYR A 87 -0.55 20.92 16.70
CA TYR A 87 0.91 20.94 16.60
C TYR A 87 1.48 22.13 15.81
N MET A 88 0.62 23.04 15.34
CA MET A 88 0.97 24.26 14.61
C MET A 88 2.03 25.15 15.30
N PRO A 89 2.06 25.33 16.64
CA PRO A 89 3.12 26.10 17.29
C PRO A 89 4.52 25.47 17.19
N LEU A 90 4.64 24.13 17.12
CA LEU A 90 5.91 23.45 16.83
C LEU A 90 6.30 23.63 15.35
N PHE A 91 5.32 23.57 14.45
CA PHE A 91 5.51 23.76 13.02
C PHE A 91 6.04 25.16 12.66
N ARG A 92 5.78 26.18 13.48
CA ARG A 92 6.32 27.53 13.23
C ARG A 92 7.82 27.66 13.52
N ARG A 93 8.34 26.85 14.44
CA ARG A 93 9.78 26.80 14.78
C ARG A 93 10.56 25.92 13.80
N GLU A 94 10.00 24.75 13.46
CA GLU A 94 10.69 23.70 12.67
C GLU A 94 10.11 23.51 11.25
N GLY A 95 9.20 24.38 10.82
CA GLY A 95 8.46 24.22 9.55
C GLY A 95 9.35 24.19 8.32
N VAL A 96 10.44 24.97 8.33
CA VAL A 96 11.43 24.96 7.24
C VAL A 96 12.14 23.61 7.16
N GLN A 97 12.54 23.03 8.30
CA GLN A 97 13.18 21.72 8.34
C GLN A 97 12.22 20.62 7.87
N LEU A 98 10.94 20.69 8.24
CA LEU A 98 9.88 19.80 7.77
C LEU A 98 9.66 19.88 6.26
N VAL A 99 9.56 21.08 5.70
CA VAL A 99 9.40 21.27 4.24
C VAL A 99 10.60 20.69 3.49
N ILE A 100 11.83 20.95 3.96
CA ILE A 100 13.04 20.39 3.36
C ILE A 100 13.03 18.86 3.45
N ALA A 101 12.72 18.30 4.63
CA ALA A 101 12.71 16.85 4.83
C ALA A 101 11.66 16.14 3.96
N VAL A 102 10.44 16.70 3.88
CA VAL A 102 9.37 16.13 3.03
C VAL A 102 9.74 16.23 1.56
N THR A 103 10.27 17.37 1.11
CA THR A 103 10.66 17.57 -0.29
C THR A 103 11.80 16.61 -0.65
N ALA A 104 12.86 16.57 0.16
CA ALA A 104 13.99 15.67 -0.06
C ALA A 104 13.56 14.20 -0.01
N GLY A 105 12.71 13.82 0.95
CA GLY A 105 12.15 12.47 1.05
C GLY A 105 11.31 12.09 -0.17
N THR A 106 10.51 13.01 -0.69
CA THR A 106 9.71 12.79 -1.90
C THR A 106 10.59 12.58 -3.13
N VAL A 107 11.62 13.43 -3.31
CA VAL A 107 12.58 13.29 -4.41
C VAL A 107 13.34 11.96 -4.31
N LEU A 108 13.79 11.60 -3.10
CA LEU A 108 14.51 10.36 -2.85
C LEU A 108 13.63 9.13 -3.16
N VAL A 109 12.37 9.15 -2.73
CA VAL A 109 11.40 8.07 -3.01
C VAL A 109 11.14 7.96 -4.51
N MET A 110 10.89 9.08 -5.20
CA MET A 110 10.69 9.07 -6.65
C MET A 110 11.91 8.51 -7.39
N ALA A 111 13.13 8.91 -7.00
CA ALA A 111 14.37 8.40 -7.57
C ALA A 111 14.54 6.90 -7.29
N ALA A 112 14.28 6.45 -6.07
CA ALA A 112 14.33 5.04 -5.70
C ALA A 112 13.33 4.19 -6.51
N THR A 113 12.09 4.67 -6.68
CA THR A 113 11.08 4.01 -7.53
C THR A 113 11.51 3.98 -8.99
N ALA A 114 12.05 5.08 -9.53
CA ALA A 114 12.56 5.12 -10.90
C ALA A 114 13.70 4.12 -11.12
N LEU A 115 14.65 4.03 -10.18
CA LEU A 115 15.73 3.06 -10.22
C LEU A 115 15.24 1.61 -10.09
N ALA A 116 14.28 1.35 -9.20
CA ALA A 116 13.69 0.03 -9.03
C ALA A 116 12.96 -0.44 -10.29
N VAL A 117 12.17 0.44 -10.92
CA VAL A 117 11.49 0.17 -12.19
C VAL A 117 12.51 -0.05 -13.30
N HIS A 118 13.55 0.79 -13.39
CA HIS A 118 14.59 0.64 -14.41
C HIS A 118 15.37 -0.67 -14.25
N ALA A 119 15.66 -1.08 -13.02
CA ALA A 119 16.27 -2.38 -12.73
C ALA A 119 15.32 -3.54 -13.12
N GLY A 120 14.03 -3.42 -12.80
CA GLY A 120 12.99 -4.40 -13.19
C GLY A 120 12.89 -4.59 -14.70
N CYS A 121 12.77 -3.49 -15.46
CA CYS A 121 12.75 -3.54 -16.92
C CYS A 121 14.05 -4.10 -17.50
N ARG A 122 15.21 -3.82 -16.88
CA ARG A 122 16.50 -4.36 -17.32
C ARG A 122 16.61 -5.87 -17.06
N LEU A 123 16.06 -6.37 -15.97
CA LEU A 123 15.97 -7.80 -15.65
C LEU A 123 15.06 -8.52 -16.65
N GLU A 124 13.91 -7.93 -16.97
CA GLU A 124 12.99 -8.47 -17.98
C GLU A 124 13.64 -8.53 -19.36
N ALA A 125 14.35 -7.47 -19.78
CA ALA A 125 15.11 -7.47 -21.03
C ALA A 125 16.21 -8.55 -21.07
N ARG A 126 16.78 -8.95 -19.92
CA ARG A 126 17.73 -10.07 -19.83
C ARG A 126 17.05 -11.43 -19.88
N LEU A 127 15.90 -11.57 -19.24
CA LEU A 127 15.12 -12.82 -19.24
C LEU A 127 14.53 -13.11 -20.62
N VAL A 128 14.07 -12.08 -21.35
CA VAL A 128 13.57 -12.23 -22.73
C VAL A 128 14.67 -12.62 -23.71
N ARG A 129 15.88 -12.03 -23.58
CA ARG A 129 17.05 -12.43 -24.38
C ARG A 129 17.56 -13.84 -24.09
N ALA A 130 17.44 -14.31 -22.85
CA ALA A 130 17.80 -15.69 -22.50
C ALA A 130 16.81 -16.71 -23.08
N ARG A 131 15.53 -16.33 -23.26
CA ARG A 131 14.50 -17.21 -23.80
C ARG A 131 14.58 -17.38 -25.33
N SER A 132 15.03 -16.38 -26.07
CA SER A 132 15.18 -16.49 -27.55
C SER A 132 16.40 -17.32 -28.01
N ASN A 133 17.33 -17.65 -27.10
CA ASN A 133 18.52 -18.46 -27.42
C ASN A 133 18.32 -19.96 -27.13
N GLY A 134 17.12 -20.36 -26.68
CA GLY A 134 16.75 -21.77 -26.46
C GLY A 134 15.82 -22.35 -27.54
N GLU A 135 15.44 -21.54 -28.53
CA GLU A 135 14.56 -21.92 -29.64
C GLU A 135 15.28 -21.95 -31.01
N GLN A 136 16.63 -21.92 -31.01
CA GLN A 136 17.47 -22.20 -32.19
C GLN A 136 18.27 -23.47 -32.01
#